data_AF-A0A2X0XP01-F1
#
_entry.id   AF-A0A2X0XP01-F1
#
_cell.length_a   1.000
_cell.length_b   1.000
_cell.length_c   1.000
_cell.angle_alpha   90.00
_cell.angle_beta   90.00
_cell.angle_gamma   90.00
#
_symmetry.space_group_name_H-M   'P 1'
#
loop_
_entity.id
_entity.type
_entity.pdbx_description
1 polymer ?
#
loop_
_entity_poly.entity_id
_entity_poly.type
_entity_poly.pdbx_seq_one_letter_code
_entity_poly.pdbx_strand_id
1 'polypeptide(L)'
;MNEIQKELLKVAGDMTASKERVKKQVLQQSINRRKPFRFTLLTILLTLCVVGFMMVQLLTNETEQTTSLFHERQLEHFERINRLMWPGKEQEFYKEEAYLSYEKLVAAYYFAKSLGIDYSKAELEAERKKQVEQLEMLYQASEYEALFQGLAPKQYVETYLEPLLPMYTTRTKLYAFYKEKYPTFYAYQEVANIDAKRYFQAHYTDQATAFQEEHNIVLRTSSHGSSMVGTVAEVESNVFLFIEGVIPEDLDHMTEEQLAEKYEQANWYPVLDDFPVKQGDYITLTSMGTGSIEENGVVRNYGLLSKLEKLEPTITKKLELENDKEVAQFLQDIPWQPANYMKRPPEYSFEVEGVRIEMWKGYGGSIYLQKAGSGEIHLSANRAKALIAILGIEES
;
A
#
# COMPACT_ATOMS: atom_id res chain seq x y z
N MET A 1 -29.88 58.37 -26.46
CA MET A 1 -30.78 57.77 -25.46
C MET A 1 -31.44 56.56 -26.15
N ASN A 2 -31.11 55.36 -25.69
CA ASN A 2 -31.29 54.12 -26.47
C ASN A 2 -32.72 53.56 -26.27
N GLU A 3 -33.33 52.97 -27.30
CA GLU A 3 -34.73 52.46 -27.32
C GLU A 3 -35.05 51.51 -26.14
N ILE A 4 -34.05 50.80 -25.64
CA ILE A 4 -34.14 49.90 -24.48
C ILE A 4 -34.51 50.65 -23.18
N GLN A 5 -34.07 51.90 -23.01
CA GLN A 5 -34.43 52.72 -21.84
C GLN A 5 -35.87 53.23 -21.89
N LYS A 6 -36.46 53.39 -23.10
CA LYS A 6 -37.88 53.76 -23.25
C LYS A 6 -38.81 52.56 -23.00
N GLU A 7 -38.41 51.36 -23.43
CA GLU A 7 -39.14 50.11 -23.15
C GLU A 7 -39.14 49.77 -21.64
N LEU A 8 -38.00 49.89 -20.96
CA LEU A 8 -37.91 49.65 -19.52
C LEU A 8 -38.77 50.63 -18.68
N LEU A 9 -38.87 51.90 -19.10
CA LEU A 9 -39.77 52.88 -18.46
C LEU A 9 -41.26 52.63 -18.76
N LYS A 10 -41.59 51.91 -19.84
CA LYS A 10 -42.97 51.53 -20.18
C LYS A 10 -43.43 50.27 -19.45
N VAL A 11 -42.50 49.37 -19.13
CA VAL A 11 -42.75 48.10 -18.40
C VAL A 11 -42.69 48.29 -16.88
N ALA A 12 -41.88 49.22 -16.37
CA ALA A 12 -41.80 49.55 -14.95
C ALA A 12 -42.89 50.55 -14.50
N GLY A 13 -44.15 50.25 -14.86
CA GLY A 13 -45.32 51.06 -14.53
C GLY A 13 -45.32 51.55 -13.07
N ASP A 14 -45.78 52.78 -12.89
CA ASP A 14 -45.74 53.58 -11.65
C ASP A 14 -45.85 52.76 -10.36
N MET A 15 -44.71 52.53 -9.71
CA MET A 15 -44.59 51.70 -8.50
C MET A 15 -44.90 52.48 -7.20
N THR A 16 -45.34 53.73 -7.28
CA THR A 16 -45.69 54.52 -6.08
C THR A 16 -46.79 53.86 -5.25
N ALA A 17 -47.82 53.31 -5.89
CA ALA A 17 -48.90 52.61 -5.20
C ALA A 17 -48.47 51.28 -4.55
N SER A 18 -47.44 50.61 -5.08
CA SER A 18 -46.91 49.36 -4.54
C SER A 18 -46.00 49.60 -3.33
N LYS A 19 -45.18 50.67 -3.37
CA LYS A 19 -44.36 51.08 -2.21
C LYS A 19 -45.19 51.54 -1.03
N GLU A 20 -46.30 52.26 -1.24
CA GLU A 20 -47.20 52.60 -0.13
C GLU A 20 -47.89 51.37 0.47
N ARG A 21 -48.26 50.39 -0.36
CA ARG A 21 -48.92 49.15 0.09
C ARG A 21 -48.00 48.31 0.97
N VAL A 22 -46.73 48.15 0.58
CA VAL A 22 -45.72 47.44 1.38
C VAL A 22 -45.39 48.20 2.68
N LYS A 23 -45.28 49.53 2.63
CA LYS A 23 -45.01 50.34 3.82
C LYS A 23 -46.15 50.24 4.85
N LYS A 24 -47.40 50.20 4.40
CA LYS A 24 -48.58 50.01 5.27
C LYS A 24 -48.66 48.60 5.86
N GLN A 25 -48.18 47.59 5.12
CA GLN A 25 -48.17 46.19 5.54
C GLN A 25 -47.05 45.88 6.54
N VAL A 26 -45.90 46.51 6.42
CA VAL A 26 -44.77 46.39 7.38
C VAL A 26 -45.07 47.15 8.69
N LEU A 27 -45.73 48.31 8.63
CA LEU A 27 -46.09 49.08 9.82
C LEU A 27 -47.26 48.49 10.63
N GLN A 28 -48.06 47.56 10.07
CA GLN A 28 -49.17 46.91 10.79
C GLN A 28 -48.80 45.61 11.51
N GLN A 29 -47.55 45.12 11.40
CA GLN A 29 -47.17 43.81 11.94
C GLN A 29 -46.50 43.83 13.34
N SER A 30 -46.41 44.99 14.01
CA SER A 30 -45.79 45.12 15.34
C SER A 30 -46.77 45.27 16.51
N ILE A 31 -47.93 44.61 16.47
CA ILE A 31 -48.87 44.59 17.62
C ILE A 31 -49.25 43.16 17.97
N ASN A 32 -48.70 42.68 19.10
CA ASN A 32 -49.14 41.60 19.98
C ASN A 32 -50.04 40.50 19.38
N ARG A 33 -49.47 39.30 19.17
CA ARG A 33 -50.24 38.05 19.15
C ARG A 33 -49.56 36.97 19.98
N ARG A 34 -50.23 36.58 21.08
CA ARG A 34 -49.91 35.37 21.86
C ARG A 34 -49.81 34.18 20.91
N LYS A 35 -48.70 33.44 20.97
CA LYS A 35 -48.46 32.25 20.14
C LYS A 35 -49.49 31.16 20.50
N PRO A 36 -50.19 30.55 19.53
CA PRO A 36 -51.12 29.47 19.82
C PRO A 36 -50.36 28.20 20.23
N PHE A 37 -50.82 27.57 21.32
CA PHE A 37 -50.27 26.36 21.96
C PHE A 37 -50.00 25.19 21.00
N ARG A 38 -50.68 25.17 19.83
CA ARG A 38 -50.56 24.16 18.79
C ARG A 38 -49.19 24.16 18.08
N PHE A 39 -48.52 25.31 17.97
CA PHE A 39 -47.17 25.35 17.36
C PHE A 39 -46.09 24.87 18.32
N THR A 40 -46.20 25.18 19.61
CA THR A 40 -45.27 24.68 20.63
C THR A 40 -45.36 23.17 20.78
N LEU A 41 -46.58 22.60 20.75
CA LEU A 41 -46.79 21.15 20.79
C LEU A 41 -46.18 20.46 19.57
N LEU A 42 -46.29 21.06 18.38
CA LEU A 42 -45.75 20.52 17.13
C LEU A 42 -44.22 20.61 17.09
N THR A 43 -43.64 21.66 17.69
CA THR A 43 -42.17 21.78 17.81
C THR A 43 -41.62 20.78 18.82
N ILE A 44 -42.34 20.54 19.92
CA ILE A 44 -42.01 19.52 20.94
C ILE A 44 -42.16 18.10 20.37
N LEU A 45 -43.22 17.82 19.59
CA LEU A 45 -43.38 16.53 18.93
C LEU A 45 -42.29 16.31 17.88
N LEU A 46 -41.95 17.33 17.09
CA LEU A 46 -40.88 17.23 16.10
C LEU A 46 -39.51 17.03 16.77
N THR A 47 -39.22 17.73 17.87
CA THR A 47 -37.98 17.51 18.64
C THR A 47 -37.97 16.16 19.35
N LEU A 48 -39.09 15.68 19.89
CA LEU A 48 -39.20 14.31 20.42
C LEU A 48 -39.12 13.23 19.34
N CYS A 49 -39.59 13.49 18.13
CA CYS A 49 -39.44 12.59 16.99
C CYS A 49 -38.00 12.59 16.46
N VAL A 50 -37.31 13.74 16.43
CA VAL A 50 -35.89 13.81 16.03
C VAL A 50 -34.98 13.22 17.10
N VAL A 51 -35.21 13.51 18.38
CA VAL A 51 -34.47 12.90 19.50
C VAL A 51 -34.84 11.43 19.64
N GLY A 52 -36.09 11.05 19.41
CA GLY A 52 -36.55 9.67 19.37
C GLY A 52 -35.98 8.89 18.19
N PHE A 53 -35.86 9.51 17.01
CA PHE A 53 -35.21 8.94 15.83
C PHE A 53 -33.70 8.77 16.07
N MET A 54 -33.03 9.75 16.68
CA MET A 54 -31.61 9.62 17.07
C MET A 54 -31.41 8.58 18.18
N MET A 55 -32.31 8.49 19.16
CA MET A 55 -32.25 7.46 20.21
C MET A 55 -32.55 6.07 19.66
N VAL A 56 -33.50 5.94 18.72
CA VAL A 56 -33.76 4.69 18.02
C VAL A 56 -32.53 4.32 17.17
N GLN A 57 -31.91 5.24 16.41
CA GLN A 57 -30.65 4.95 15.71
C GLN A 57 -29.47 4.58 16.64
N LEU A 58 -29.44 5.10 17.87
CA LEU A 58 -28.45 4.73 18.89
C LEU A 58 -28.76 3.42 19.63
N LEU A 59 -30.03 2.99 19.67
CA LEU A 59 -30.50 1.80 20.41
C LEU A 59 -30.74 0.58 19.50
N THR A 60 -31.10 0.77 18.24
CA THR A 60 -31.13 -0.29 17.24
C THR A 60 -29.75 -0.37 16.59
N ASN A 61 -28.94 -1.31 17.06
CA ASN A 61 -27.60 -1.66 16.56
C ASN A 61 -27.54 -2.11 15.09
N GLU A 62 -28.57 -1.86 14.29
CA GLU A 62 -28.65 -2.18 12.86
C GLU A 62 -29.44 -1.08 12.17
N THR A 63 -28.78 0.04 11.90
CA THR A 63 -29.17 0.89 10.78
C THR A 63 -28.00 0.91 9.83
N GLU A 64 -28.21 0.34 8.64
CA GLU A 64 -27.58 0.79 7.40
C GLU A 64 -27.83 2.30 7.25
N GLN A 65 -27.13 3.11 8.04
CA GLN A 65 -26.58 4.33 7.46
C GLN A 65 -25.73 3.82 6.31
N THR A 66 -25.87 4.41 5.13
CA THR A 66 -24.80 4.38 4.14
C THR A 66 -23.60 5.05 4.81
N THR A 67 -22.88 4.34 5.68
CA THR A 67 -21.65 4.79 6.33
C THR A 67 -20.65 4.86 5.21
N SER A 68 -20.54 6.05 4.62
CA SER A 68 -19.45 6.36 3.70
C SER A 68 -18.15 5.91 4.36
N LEU A 69 -17.38 5.07 3.67
CA LEU A 69 -16.12 4.53 4.21
C LEU A 69 -15.13 5.65 4.56
N PHE A 70 -15.28 6.77 3.86
CA PHE A 70 -14.45 7.96 3.93
C PHE A 70 -15.28 9.20 4.19
N HIS A 71 -14.69 10.16 4.90
CA HIS A 71 -15.28 11.46 5.19
C HIS A 71 -14.25 12.57 4.95
N GLU A 72 -14.70 13.68 4.34
CA GLU A 72 -13.87 14.86 4.05
C GLU A 72 -13.16 15.39 5.30
N ARG A 73 -13.87 15.47 6.44
CA ARG A 73 -13.28 15.96 7.70
C ARG A 73 -12.10 15.11 8.17
N GLN A 74 -12.16 13.79 7.97
CA GLN A 74 -11.05 12.90 8.31
C GLN A 74 -9.93 13.01 7.28
N LEU A 75 -10.25 13.20 5.99
CA LEU A 75 -9.25 13.49 4.97
C LEU A 75 -8.45 14.76 5.29
N GLU A 76 -9.13 15.84 5.73
CA GLU A 76 -8.46 17.07 6.17
C GLU A 76 -7.46 16.83 7.31
N HIS A 77 -7.77 15.94 8.24
CA HIS A 77 -6.86 15.57 9.32
C HIS A 77 -5.57 14.96 8.77
N PHE A 78 -5.69 14.01 7.84
CA PHE A 78 -4.51 13.39 7.19
C PHE A 78 -3.74 14.38 6.31
N GLU A 79 -4.42 15.31 5.61
CA GLU A 79 -3.74 16.38 4.87
C GLU A 79 -2.88 17.24 5.79
N ARG A 80 -3.37 17.60 6.98
CA ARG A 80 -2.64 18.42 7.94
C ARG A 80 -1.39 17.71 8.45
N ILE A 81 -1.50 16.42 8.78
CA ILE A 81 -0.35 15.61 9.17
C ILE A 81 0.69 15.60 8.05
N ASN A 82 0.28 15.35 6.81
CA ASN A 82 1.21 15.28 5.67
C ASN A 82 1.89 16.61 5.38
N ARG A 83 1.21 17.75 5.56
CA ARG A 83 1.84 19.08 5.43
C ARG A 83 2.94 19.33 6.45
N LEU A 84 2.75 18.86 7.68
CA LEU A 84 3.76 18.99 8.74
C LEU A 84 4.97 18.09 8.45
N MET A 85 4.71 16.85 8.02
CA MET A 85 5.75 15.87 7.75
C MET A 85 6.56 16.19 6.48
N TRP A 86 5.92 16.80 5.47
CA TRP A 86 6.50 17.05 4.15
C TRP A 86 6.27 18.52 3.72
N PRO A 87 6.90 19.51 4.37
CA PRO A 87 6.67 20.92 4.05
C PRO A 87 7.13 21.27 2.62
N GLY A 88 6.41 22.19 1.97
CA GLY A 88 6.79 22.74 0.65
C GLY A 88 6.42 21.88 -0.56
N LYS A 89 5.55 20.89 -0.41
CA LYS A 89 4.98 20.10 -1.52
C LYS A 89 3.73 20.78 -2.09
N GLU A 90 3.33 20.35 -3.29
CA GLU A 90 2.12 20.84 -3.96
C GLU A 90 0.83 20.27 -3.34
N GLN A 91 -0.31 20.92 -3.60
CA GLN A 91 -1.60 20.53 -3.03
C GLN A 91 -2.01 19.11 -3.44
N GLU A 92 -1.74 18.75 -4.69
CA GLU A 92 -2.04 17.45 -5.28
C GLU A 92 -1.32 16.33 -4.51
N PHE A 93 -0.04 16.54 -4.16
CA PHE A 93 0.73 15.60 -3.35
C PHE A 93 0.09 15.38 -1.98
N TYR A 94 -0.30 16.46 -1.28
CA TYR A 94 -0.90 16.32 0.05
C TYR A 94 -2.25 15.59 0.02
N LYS A 95 -3.06 15.81 -1.01
CA LYS A 95 -4.33 15.09 -1.19
C LYS A 95 -4.11 13.60 -1.45
N GLU A 96 -3.17 13.26 -2.32
CA GLU A 96 -2.79 11.87 -2.62
C GLU A 96 -2.31 11.15 -1.35
N GLU A 97 -1.31 11.71 -0.65
CA GLU A 97 -0.74 11.10 0.56
C GLU A 97 -1.76 11.03 1.72
N ALA A 98 -2.64 12.04 1.85
CA ALA A 98 -3.69 12.02 2.86
C ALA A 98 -4.69 10.90 2.60
N TYR A 99 -5.11 10.74 1.34
CA TYR A 99 -6.00 9.66 0.94
C TYR A 99 -5.34 8.30 1.18
N LEU A 100 -4.09 8.09 0.73
CA LEU A 100 -3.38 6.82 0.93
C LEU A 100 -3.23 6.46 2.42
N SER A 101 -2.94 7.46 3.26
CA SER A 101 -2.85 7.27 4.72
C SER A 101 -4.21 6.92 5.33
N TYR A 102 -5.28 7.57 4.88
CA TYR A 102 -6.64 7.31 5.37
C TYR A 102 -7.14 5.94 4.89
N GLU A 103 -6.97 5.61 3.62
CA GLU A 103 -7.27 4.32 3.03
C GLU A 103 -6.55 3.20 3.77
N LYS A 104 -5.25 3.34 4.09
CA LYS A 104 -4.51 2.35 4.88
C LYS A 104 -5.18 2.07 6.23
N LEU A 105 -5.66 3.09 6.92
CA LEU A 105 -6.37 2.93 8.21
C LEU A 105 -7.74 2.28 8.04
N VAL A 106 -8.52 2.72 7.04
CA VAL A 106 -9.85 2.19 6.74
C VAL A 106 -9.77 0.72 6.28
N ALA A 107 -8.82 0.40 5.41
CA ALA A 107 -8.55 -0.95 4.93
C ALA A 107 -8.22 -1.89 6.10
N ALA A 108 -7.32 -1.47 7.00
CA ALA A 108 -6.96 -2.25 8.18
C ALA A 108 -8.18 -2.54 9.06
N TYR A 109 -9.07 -1.55 9.25
CA TYR A 109 -10.29 -1.72 10.03
C TYR A 109 -11.25 -2.75 9.43
N TYR A 110 -11.59 -2.63 8.13
CA TYR A 110 -12.52 -3.55 7.49
C TYR A 110 -11.96 -4.96 7.34
N PHE A 111 -10.64 -5.10 7.13
CA PHE A 111 -9.99 -6.39 7.10
C PHE A 111 -9.95 -7.05 8.48
N ALA A 112 -9.60 -6.33 9.54
CA ALA A 112 -9.67 -6.92 10.88
C ALA A 112 -11.09 -7.33 11.27
N LYS A 113 -12.11 -6.56 10.87
CA LYS A 113 -13.50 -6.98 11.03
C LYS A 113 -13.83 -8.28 10.30
N SER A 114 -13.32 -8.49 9.09
CA SER A 114 -13.55 -9.74 8.35
C SER A 114 -12.86 -10.95 9.03
N LEU A 115 -11.80 -10.71 9.79
CA LEU A 115 -11.15 -11.70 10.66
C LEU A 115 -11.84 -11.89 12.03
N GLY A 116 -12.95 -11.19 12.30
CA GLY A 116 -13.65 -11.25 13.59
C GLY A 116 -12.94 -10.50 14.72
N ILE A 117 -11.98 -9.61 14.40
CA ILE A 117 -11.31 -8.76 15.40
C ILE A 117 -12.22 -7.57 15.70
N ASP A 118 -12.69 -7.50 16.94
CA ASP A 118 -13.57 -6.43 17.43
C ASP A 118 -12.94 -5.67 18.60
N TYR A 119 -13.57 -4.58 19.02
CA TYR A 119 -13.15 -3.74 20.15
C TYR A 119 -14.26 -3.58 21.19
N SER A 120 -13.84 -3.44 22.43
CA SER A 120 -14.68 -3.10 23.56
C SER A 120 -14.76 -1.59 23.76
N LYS A 121 -15.79 -1.15 24.48
CA LYS A 121 -15.92 0.25 24.90
C LYS A 121 -14.70 0.72 25.72
N ALA A 122 -14.14 -0.15 26.56
CA ALA A 122 -12.97 0.18 27.37
C ALA A 122 -11.73 0.43 26.50
N GLU A 123 -11.54 -0.36 25.43
CA GLU A 123 -10.43 -0.17 24.48
C GLU A 123 -10.59 1.14 23.68
N LEU A 124 -11.81 1.53 23.31
CA LEU A 124 -12.06 2.83 22.67
C LEU A 124 -11.72 4.01 23.59
N GLU A 125 -12.14 3.95 24.86
CA GLU A 125 -11.81 5.01 25.82
C GLU A 125 -10.32 5.08 26.13
N ALA A 126 -9.63 3.93 26.15
CA ALA A 126 -8.18 3.88 26.27
C ALA A 126 -7.48 4.52 25.06
N GLU A 127 -7.94 4.21 23.83
CA GLU A 127 -7.38 4.82 22.61
C GLU A 127 -7.67 6.32 22.58
N ARG A 128 -8.89 6.76 22.92
CA ARG A 128 -9.21 8.19 23.07
C ARG A 128 -8.24 8.90 24.01
N LYS A 129 -8.05 8.35 25.21
CA LYS A 129 -7.16 8.92 26.22
C LYS A 129 -5.72 9.02 25.69
N LYS A 130 -5.22 7.96 25.06
CA LYS A 130 -3.90 7.94 24.41
C LYS A 130 -3.77 9.02 23.34
N GLN A 131 -4.78 9.20 22.48
CA GLN A 131 -4.76 10.25 21.43
C GLN A 131 -4.75 11.66 22.04
N VAL A 132 -5.55 11.90 23.10
CA VAL A 132 -5.51 13.18 23.83
C VAL A 132 -4.11 13.43 24.41
N GLU A 133 -3.52 12.46 25.10
CA GLU A 133 -2.19 12.58 25.71
C GLU A 133 -1.09 12.85 24.66
N GLN A 134 -1.13 12.15 23.52
CA GLN A 134 -0.22 12.39 22.41
C GLN A 134 -0.34 13.81 21.85
N LEU A 135 -1.58 14.28 21.65
CA LEU A 135 -1.84 15.62 21.16
C LEU A 135 -1.50 16.70 22.19
N GLU A 136 -1.66 16.45 23.49
CA GLU A 136 -1.23 17.37 24.55
C GLU A 136 0.29 17.58 24.55
N MET A 137 1.08 16.54 24.27
CA MET A 137 2.53 16.68 24.09
C MET A 137 2.87 17.52 22.85
N LEU A 138 2.23 17.25 21.71
CA LEU A 138 2.47 18.00 20.47
C LEU A 138 2.03 19.46 20.58
N TYR A 139 0.94 19.73 21.29
CA TYR A 139 0.39 21.07 21.48
C TYR A 139 1.34 22.00 22.25
N GLN A 140 2.27 21.45 23.03
CA GLN A 140 3.28 22.23 23.75
C GLN A 140 4.45 22.69 22.85
N ALA A 141 4.62 22.07 21.68
CA ALA A 141 5.69 22.38 20.76
C ALA A 141 5.18 23.30 19.64
N SER A 142 5.81 24.48 19.50
CA SER A 142 5.36 25.53 18.57
C SER A 142 5.39 25.11 17.10
N GLU A 143 6.21 24.12 16.75
CA GLU A 143 6.29 23.56 15.39
C GLU A 143 5.00 22.84 14.96
N TYR A 144 4.15 22.40 15.91
CA TYR A 144 2.88 21.72 15.62
C TYR A 144 1.65 22.62 15.81
N GLU A 145 1.80 23.90 16.15
CA GLU A 145 0.67 24.80 16.41
C GLU A 145 -0.33 24.83 15.23
N ALA A 146 0.19 24.81 13.99
CA ALA A 146 -0.61 24.81 12.77
C ALA A 146 -1.49 23.55 12.60
N LEU A 147 -1.13 22.41 13.22
CA LEU A 147 -1.94 21.18 13.20
C LEU A 147 -3.33 21.44 13.80
N PHE A 148 -3.35 22.16 14.91
CA PHE A 148 -4.50 22.29 15.79
C PHE A 148 -5.50 23.35 15.35
N GLN A 149 -5.08 24.32 14.53
CA GLN A 149 -5.91 25.46 14.09
C GLN A 149 -6.62 26.18 15.26
N GLY A 150 -5.93 26.31 16.39
CA GLY A 150 -6.48 26.94 17.61
C GLY A 150 -7.45 26.06 18.40
N LEU A 151 -7.65 24.79 18.04
CA LEU A 151 -8.39 23.83 18.86
C LEU A 151 -7.52 23.28 19.99
N ALA A 152 -8.08 23.18 21.18
CA ALA A 152 -7.42 22.43 22.26
C ALA A 152 -7.37 20.93 21.93
N PRO A 153 -6.40 20.15 22.44
CA PRO A 153 -6.24 18.72 22.13
C PRO A 153 -7.53 17.90 22.23
N LYS A 154 -8.31 18.06 23.30
CA LYS A 154 -9.59 17.35 23.46
C LYS A 154 -10.61 17.69 22.38
N GLN A 155 -10.74 18.97 22.03
CA GLN A 155 -11.64 19.43 20.97
C GLN A 155 -11.16 18.94 19.60
N TYR A 156 -9.86 18.85 19.39
CA TYR A 156 -9.29 18.27 18.18
C TYR A 156 -9.65 16.79 18.04
N VAL A 157 -9.53 16.00 19.12
CA VAL A 157 -9.95 14.60 19.14
C VAL A 157 -11.42 14.47 18.79
N GLU A 158 -12.30 15.20 19.47
CA GLU A 158 -13.76 15.19 19.21
C GLU A 158 -14.10 15.56 17.77
N THR A 159 -13.36 16.50 17.17
CA THR A 159 -13.64 17.01 15.82
C THR A 159 -13.15 16.07 14.73
N TYR A 160 -11.92 15.55 14.85
CA TYR A 160 -11.24 14.86 13.76
C TYR A 160 -11.03 13.37 14.03
N LEU A 161 -10.73 12.98 15.26
CA LEU A 161 -10.28 11.63 15.59
C LEU A 161 -11.39 10.72 16.09
N GLU A 162 -12.49 11.27 16.62
CA GLU A 162 -13.61 10.51 17.16
C GLU A 162 -14.09 9.40 16.22
N PRO A 163 -14.34 9.68 14.93
CA PRO A 163 -14.81 8.64 13.99
C PRO A 163 -13.71 7.65 13.61
N LEU A 164 -12.44 7.97 13.87
CA LEU A 164 -11.27 7.15 13.57
C LEU A 164 -10.86 6.24 14.73
N LEU A 165 -11.32 6.49 15.96
CA LEU A 165 -10.95 5.69 17.14
C LEU A 165 -11.20 4.18 16.94
N PRO A 166 -12.38 3.74 16.44
CA PRO A 166 -12.59 2.33 16.12
C PRO A 166 -11.52 1.74 15.19
N MET A 167 -11.11 2.50 14.18
CA MET A 167 -10.14 2.05 13.19
C MET A 167 -8.75 1.93 13.81
N TYR A 168 -8.34 2.90 14.63
CA TYR A 168 -7.06 2.86 15.35
C TYR A 168 -6.97 1.70 16.34
N THR A 169 -8.03 1.50 17.13
CA THR A 169 -8.11 0.40 18.10
C THR A 169 -8.02 -0.95 17.38
N THR A 170 -8.81 -1.13 16.32
CA THR A 170 -8.87 -2.39 15.56
C THR A 170 -7.54 -2.67 14.85
N ARG A 171 -6.91 -1.66 14.23
CA ARG A 171 -5.59 -1.79 13.60
C ARG A 171 -4.51 -2.21 14.58
N THR A 172 -4.55 -1.71 15.82
CA THR A 172 -3.60 -2.12 16.87
C THR A 172 -3.73 -3.62 17.16
N LYS A 173 -4.97 -4.13 17.21
CA LYS A 173 -5.23 -5.57 17.41
C LYS A 173 -4.86 -6.40 16.19
N LEU A 174 -5.10 -5.90 14.97
CA LEU A 174 -4.62 -6.52 13.74
C LEU A 174 -3.10 -6.68 13.74
N TYR A 175 -2.38 -5.63 14.13
CA TYR A 175 -0.92 -5.68 14.22
C TYR A 175 -0.45 -6.67 15.30
N ALA A 176 -1.14 -6.75 16.44
CA ALA A 176 -0.84 -7.76 17.46
C ALA A 176 -1.07 -9.19 16.93
N PHE A 177 -2.15 -9.43 16.20
CA PHE A 177 -2.43 -10.70 15.53
C PHE A 177 -1.31 -11.08 14.54
N TYR A 178 -0.85 -10.14 13.70
CA TYR A 178 0.25 -10.40 12.78
C TYR A 178 1.61 -10.57 13.48
N LYS A 179 1.81 -9.92 14.63
CA LYS A 179 3.01 -10.15 15.45
C LYS A 179 3.05 -11.56 16.01
N GLU A 180 1.90 -12.10 16.45
CA GLU A 180 1.80 -13.48 16.91
C GLU A 180 1.97 -14.48 15.77
N LYS A 181 1.43 -14.16 14.59
CA LYS A 181 1.58 -14.96 13.37
C LYS A 181 3.02 -14.99 12.84
N TYR A 182 3.74 -13.87 12.96
CA TYR A 182 5.09 -13.70 12.44
C TYR A 182 6.08 -13.22 13.51
N PRO A 183 6.38 -14.04 14.54
CA PRO A 183 7.15 -13.62 15.70
C PRO A 183 8.59 -13.19 15.38
N THR A 184 9.19 -13.73 14.32
CA THR A 184 10.57 -13.41 13.87
C THR A 184 10.61 -12.40 12.71
N PHE A 185 9.46 -11.96 12.18
CA PHE A 185 9.41 -11.02 11.06
C PHE A 185 9.05 -9.61 11.54
N TYR A 186 10.05 -8.74 11.68
CA TYR A 186 9.85 -7.40 12.26
C TYR A 186 8.92 -6.49 11.47
N ALA A 187 8.80 -6.68 10.15
CA ALA A 187 7.90 -5.91 9.30
C ALA A 187 6.45 -6.46 9.25
N TYR A 188 6.02 -7.22 10.27
CA TYR A 188 4.69 -7.82 10.37
C TYR A 188 3.53 -6.81 10.16
N GLN A 189 3.71 -5.56 10.57
CA GLN A 189 2.70 -4.51 10.37
C GLN A 189 2.47 -4.22 8.89
N GLU A 190 3.53 -4.21 8.08
CA GLU A 190 3.41 -3.97 6.64
C GLU A 190 2.78 -5.16 5.91
N VAL A 191 3.01 -6.39 6.38
CA VAL A 191 2.27 -7.58 5.89
C VAL A 191 0.76 -7.41 6.15
N ALA A 192 0.39 -7.02 7.38
CA ALA A 192 -1.00 -6.75 7.73
C ALA A 192 -1.63 -5.67 6.83
N ASN A 193 -0.87 -4.62 6.51
CA ASN A 193 -1.34 -3.54 5.65
C ASN A 193 -1.51 -3.96 4.19
N ILE A 194 -0.65 -4.85 3.68
CA ILE A 194 -0.78 -5.40 2.32
C ILE A 194 -2.03 -6.26 2.22
N ASP A 195 -2.25 -7.17 3.16
CA ASP A 195 -3.43 -8.04 3.16
C ASP A 195 -4.71 -7.22 3.36
N ALA A 196 -4.68 -6.22 4.24
CA ALA A 196 -5.77 -5.29 4.41
C ALA A 196 -6.08 -4.51 3.13
N LYS A 197 -5.06 -4.01 2.42
CA LYS A 197 -5.23 -3.29 1.15
C LYS A 197 -5.84 -4.19 0.08
N ARG A 198 -5.40 -5.45 -0.02
CA ARG A 198 -5.94 -6.42 -0.98
C ARG A 198 -7.40 -6.74 -0.71
N TYR A 199 -7.74 -7.02 0.55
CA TYR A 199 -9.12 -7.21 0.96
C TYR A 199 -9.94 -5.96 0.63
N PHE A 200 -9.41 -4.77 0.95
CA PHE A 200 -10.11 -3.53 0.69
C PHE A 200 -10.37 -3.30 -0.81
N GLN A 201 -9.37 -3.54 -1.67
CA GLN A 201 -9.52 -3.47 -3.12
C GLN A 201 -10.51 -4.52 -3.66
N ALA A 202 -10.53 -5.72 -3.11
CA ALA A 202 -11.47 -6.76 -3.55
C ALA A 202 -12.93 -6.43 -3.20
N HIS A 203 -13.18 -5.67 -2.14
CA HIS A 203 -14.53 -5.49 -1.58
C HIS A 203 -15.08 -4.06 -1.60
N TYR A 204 -14.22 -3.04 -1.73
CA TYR A 204 -14.59 -1.63 -1.53
C TYR A 204 -14.01 -0.68 -2.59
N THR A 205 -13.51 -1.21 -3.73
CA THR A 205 -12.93 -0.38 -4.80
C THR A 205 -13.91 0.67 -5.31
N ASP A 206 -15.18 0.33 -5.53
CA ASP A 206 -16.16 1.27 -6.08
C ASP A 206 -16.38 2.49 -5.17
N GLN A 207 -16.48 2.27 -3.85
CA GLN A 207 -16.64 3.33 -2.86
C GLN A 207 -15.37 4.18 -2.73
N ALA A 208 -14.20 3.56 -2.81
CA ALA A 208 -12.91 4.24 -2.83
C ALA A 208 -12.75 5.13 -4.07
N THR A 209 -13.08 4.60 -5.25
CA THR A 209 -13.05 5.36 -6.51
C THR A 209 -14.04 6.51 -6.50
N ALA A 210 -15.27 6.30 -6.02
CA ALA A 210 -16.26 7.37 -5.90
C ALA A 210 -15.76 8.53 -5.01
N PHE A 211 -15.14 8.22 -3.87
CA PHE A 211 -14.56 9.23 -2.99
C PHE A 211 -13.37 9.97 -3.64
N GLN A 212 -12.50 9.25 -4.36
CA GLN A 212 -11.40 9.85 -5.11
C GLN A 212 -11.91 10.82 -6.18
N GLU A 213 -12.93 10.43 -6.94
CA GLU A 213 -13.56 11.26 -7.98
C GLU A 213 -14.22 12.51 -7.38
N GLU A 214 -14.99 12.36 -6.29
CA GLU A 214 -15.64 13.46 -5.59
C GLU A 214 -14.64 14.53 -5.12
N HIS A 215 -13.47 14.10 -4.62
CA HIS A 215 -12.45 14.99 -4.07
C HIS A 215 -11.31 15.35 -5.05
N ASN A 216 -11.42 14.93 -6.31
CA ASN A 216 -10.42 15.11 -7.38
C ASN A 216 -9.02 14.60 -6.96
N ILE A 217 -8.97 13.41 -6.37
CA ILE A 217 -7.73 12.75 -5.95
C ILE A 217 -7.26 11.86 -7.11
N VAL A 218 -6.05 12.13 -7.61
CA VAL A 218 -5.41 11.32 -8.66
C VAL A 218 -4.25 10.57 -8.05
N LEU A 219 -4.34 9.24 -8.03
CA LEU A 219 -3.25 8.38 -7.57
C LEU A 219 -2.21 8.26 -8.69
N ARG A 220 -1.03 8.84 -8.49
CA ARG A 220 0.07 8.84 -9.46
C ARG A 220 0.93 7.60 -9.34
N THR A 221 0.88 6.92 -8.20
CA THR A 221 1.64 5.70 -7.93
C THR A 221 0.76 4.46 -8.06
N SER A 222 1.05 3.63 -9.06
CA SER A 222 0.47 2.30 -9.14
C SER A 222 1.33 1.34 -8.30
N SER A 223 0.74 0.70 -7.29
CA SER A 223 1.43 -0.25 -6.40
C SER A 223 1.65 -1.61 -7.05
N HIS A 224 2.28 -1.66 -8.23
CA HIS A 224 2.64 -2.94 -8.85
C HIS A 224 3.99 -3.36 -8.27
N GLY A 225 3.97 -4.41 -7.45
CA GLY A 225 5.19 -5.01 -6.92
C GLY A 225 6.10 -5.54 -8.02
N SER A 226 7.37 -5.74 -7.71
CA SER A 226 8.37 -6.30 -8.62
C SER A 226 8.39 -7.82 -8.51
N SER A 227 8.21 -8.51 -9.63
CA SER A 227 8.37 -9.96 -9.70
C SER A 227 9.84 -10.34 -9.85
N MET A 228 10.28 -11.28 -9.03
CA MET A 228 11.63 -11.80 -8.94
C MET A 228 11.57 -13.33 -8.95
N VAL A 229 12.53 -13.97 -9.59
CA VAL A 229 12.63 -15.43 -9.65
C VAL A 229 13.90 -15.86 -8.94
N GLY A 230 13.88 -16.93 -8.16
CA GLY A 230 15.04 -17.36 -7.39
C GLY A 230 14.76 -18.57 -6.50
N THR A 231 15.69 -18.86 -5.59
CA THR A 231 15.64 -20.03 -4.71
C THR A 231 15.37 -19.64 -3.26
N VAL A 232 14.56 -20.46 -2.59
CA VAL A 232 14.41 -20.46 -1.14
C VAL A 232 15.65 -21.13 -0.52
N ALA A 233 16.55 -20.33 0.03
CA ALA A 233 17.82 -20.80 0.57
C ALA A 233 17.69 -21.38 1.98
N GLU A 234 16.77 -20.84 2.78
CA GLU A 234 16.52 -21.26 4.15
C GLU A 234 15.04 -21.04 4.50
N VAL A 235 14.48 -21.88 5.36
CA VAL A 235 13.11 -21.75 5.87
C VAL A 235 13.13 -21.87 7.40
N GLU A 236 12.73 -20.79 8.07
CA GLU A 236 12.37 -20.80 9.49
C GLU A 236 10.85 -21.05 9.64
N SER A 237 10.35 -21.05 10.89
CA SER A 237 8.93 -21.36 11.18
C SER A 237 7.91 -20.48 10.45
N ASN A 238 8.24 -19.21 10.20
CA ASN A 238 7.30 -18.20 9.70
C ASN A 238 7.94 -17.24 8.69
N VAL A 239 9.22 -17.44 8.35
CA VAL A 239 9.95 -16.66 7.35
C VAL A 239 10.85 -17.57 6.53
N PHE A 240 11.23 -17.12 5.34
CA PHE A 240 12.18 -17.81 4.50
C PHE A 240 13.16 -16.82 3.87
N LEU A 241 14.40 -17.26 3.67
CA LEU A 241 15.43 -16.49 2.99
C LEU A 241 15.32 -16.75 1.49
N PHE A 242 15.14 -15.68 0.71
CA PHE A 242 15.08 -15.76 -0.74
C PHE A 242 16.31 -15.13 -1.37
N ILE A 243 16.93 -15.89 -2.27
CA ILE A 243 18.03 -15.42 -3.11
C ILE A 243 17.51 -15.36 -4.54
N GLU A 244 17.33 -14.13 -5.03
CA GLU A 244 16.96 -13.86 -6.42
C GLU A 244 17.95 -14.61 -7.35
N GLY A 245 17.54 -14.99 -8.55
CA GLY A 245 18.39 -15.39 -9.69
C GLY A 245 19.27 -16.64 -9.52
N VAL A 246 19.30 -17.23 -8.33
CA VAL A 246 20.09 -18.43 -8.04
C VAL A 246 19.23 -19.67 -8.16
N ILE A 247 19.77 -20.74 -8.74
CA ILE A 247 19.12 -22.05 -8.84
C ILE A 247 19.49 -22.95 -7.65
N PRO A 248 18.68 -23.96 -7.28
CA PRO A 248 18.92 -24.76 -6.08
C PRO A 248 20.30 -25.44 -6.04
N GLU A 249 20.79 -25.92 -7.17
CA GLU A 249 22.06 -26.63 -7.30
C GLU A 249 23.28 -25.76 -6.94
N ASP A 250 23.13 -24.43 -6.91
CA ASP A 250 24.21 -23.50 -6.59
C ASP A 250 24.40 -23.34 -5.08
N LEU A 251 23.34 -23.63 -4.35
CA LEU A 251 23.30 -23.57 -2.90
C LEU A 251 23.63 -24.94 -2.29
N ASP A 252 23.55 -26.00 -3.10
CA ASP A 252 23.94 -27.34 -2.69
C ASP A 252 25.38 -27.32 -2.16
N HIS A 253 25.54 -27.81 -0.93
CA HIS A 253 26.80 -27.88 -0.19
C HIS A 253 27.35 -26.56 0.38
N MET A 254 26.63 -25.44 0.29
CA MET A 254 27.00 -24.23 1.03
C MET A 254 26.64 -24.34 2.52
N THR A 255 27.52 -23.87 3.40
CA THR A 255 27.17 -23.67 4.82
C THR A 255 26.37 -22.37 5.00
N GLU A 256 25.68 -22.24 6.14
CA GLU A 256 24.99 -20.99 6.49
C GLU A 256 25.93 -19.78 6.48
N GLU A 257 27.19 -19.93 6.94
CA GLU A 257 28.16 -18.83 6.89
C GLU A 257 28.53 -18.43 5.46
N GLN A 258 28.67 -19.41 4.55
CA GLN A 258 28.96 -19.15 3.14
C GLN A 258 27.79 -18.47 2.43
N LEU A 259 26.55 -18.85 2.77
CA LEU A 259 25.35 -18.18 2.27
C LEU A 259 25.30 -16.72 2.76
N ALA A 260 25.56 -16.49 4.04
CA ALA A 260 25.55 -15.15 4.62
C ALA A 260 26.64 -14.23 4.03
N GLU A 261 27.85 -14.75 3.83
CA GLU A 261 28.97 -13.99 3.23
C GLU A 261 28.73 -13.67 1.75
N LYS A 262 28.24 -14.65 0.98
CA LYS A 262 28.06 -14.50 -0.48
C LYS A 262 26.79 -13.73 -0.84
N TYR A 263 25.74 -13.84 -0.03
CA TYR A 263 24.41 -13.29 -0.31
C TYR A 263 23.93 -12.36 0.82
N GLU A 264 24.81 -11.46 1.28
CA GLU A 264 24.50 -10.46 2.32
C GLU A 264 23.25 -9.60 1.98
N GLN A 265 22.94 -9.44 0.69
CA GLN A 265 21.80 -8.67 0.19
C GLN A 265 20.50 -9.49 0.05
N ALA A 266 20.51 -10.77 0.42
CA ALA A 266 19.32 -11.62 0.37
C ALA A 266 18.26 -11.14 1.36
N ASN A 267 16.99 -11.33 1.00
CA ASN A 267 15.86 -10.79 1.75
C ASN A 267 15.07 -11.92 2.41
N TRP A 268 14.71 -11.71 3.67
CA TRP A 268 13.74 -12.55 4.37
C TRP A 268 12.32 -12.15 4.01
N TYR A 269 11.46 -13.13 3.74
CA TYR A 269 10.05 -12.93 3.42
C TYR A 269 9.17 -13.75 4.36
N PRO A 270 7.93 -13.29 4.67
CA PRO A 270 7.00 -14.07 5.49
C PRO A 270 6.49 -15.30 4.72
N VAL A 271 6.34 -16.43 5.42
CA VAL A 271 5.65 -17.61 4.87
C VAL A 271 4.14 -17.34 4.81
N LEU A 272 3.50 -17.65 3.68
CA LEU A 272 2.03 -17.49 3.54
C LEU A 272 1.32 -18.78 3.96
N ASP A 273 0.17 -18.67 4.62
CA ASP A 273 -0.58 -19.82 5.16
C ASP A 273 -1.01 -20.80 4.05
N ASP A 274 -1.33 -20.26 2.87
CA ASP A 274 -1.79 -20.99 1.69
C ASP A 274 -0.64 -21.41 0.76
N PHE A 275 0.60 -21.03 1.08
CA PHE A 275 1.77 -21.30 0.26
C PHE A 275 2.98 -21.76 1.09
N PRO A 276 3.03 -23.05 1.48
CA PRO A 276 4.18 -23.59 2.17
C PRO A 276 5.39 -23.68 1.24
N VAL A 277 6.48 -23.02 1.62
CA VAL A 277 7.79 -23.10 0.97
C VAL A 277 8.69 -24.10 1.68
N LYS A 278 9.63 -24.68 0.94
CA LYS A 278 10.70 -25.53 1.46
C LYS A 278 12.05 -25.00 0.99
N GLN A 279 13.09 -25.30 1.75
CA GLN A 279 14.45 -25.06 1.30
C GLN A 279 14.70 -25.80 -0.02
N GLY A 280 15.31 -25.11 -0.98
CA GLY A 280 15.53 -25.58 -2.35
C GLY A 280 14.35 -25.34 -3.30
N ASP A 281 13.20 -24.84 -2.84
CA ASP A 281 12.11 -24.47 -3.74
C ASP A 281 12.57 -23.34 -4.67
N TYR A 282 12.38 -23.52 -5.97
CA TYR A 282 12.55 -22.46 -6.96
C TYR A 282 11.21 -21.75 -7.17
N ILE A 283 11.17 -20.44 -6.98
CA ILE A 283 9.92 -19.68 -6.91
C ILE A 283 10.00 -18.39 -7.69
N THR A 284 8.85 -17.94 -8.21
CA THR A 284 8.62 -16.53 -8.51
C THR A 284 7.94 -15.89 -7.30
N LEU A 285 8.49 -14.79 -6.82
CA LEU A 285 7.84 -13.95 -5.82
C LEU A 285 7.57 -12.56 -6.38
N THR A 286 6.46 -11.95 -5.99
CA THR A 286 6.18 -10.53 -6.24
C THR A 286 6.36 -9.77 -4.94
N SER A 287 7.36 -8.89 -4.88
CA SER A 287 7.66 -8.05 -3.72
C SER A 287 7.07 -6.64 -3.89
N MET A 288 6.38 -6.14 -2.87
CA MET A 288 5.84 -4.78 -2.80
C MET A 288 6.89 -3.75 -2.35
N GLY A 289 8.05 -4.22 -1.88
CA GLY A 289 9.11 -3.38 -1.36
C GLY A 289 10.10 -4.19 -0.53
N THR A 290 11.26 -3.62 -0.30
CA THR A 290 12.28 -4.18 0.60
C THR A 290 12.68 -3.13 1.63
N GLY A 291 13.24 -3.61 2.73
CA GLY A 291 13.80 -2.76 3.78
C GLY A 291 14.87 -3.49 4.56
N SER A 292 15.52 -2.78 5.45
CA SER A 292 16.52 -3.32 6.35
C SER A 292 16.19 -2.94 7.78
N ILE A 293 16.42 -3.83 8.72
CA ILE A 293 16.34 -3.54 10.15
C ILE A 293 17.67 -3.92 10.81
N GLU A 294 18.18 -3.06 11.67
CA GLU A 294 19.33 -3.37 12.51
C GLU A 294 18.82 -3.80 13.89
N GLU A 295 19.20 -4.99 14.33
CA GLU A 295 18.91 -5.48 15.67
C GLU A 295 20.14 -6.13 16.27
N ASN A 296 20.52 -5.72 17.48
CA ASN A 296 21.70 -6.22 18.19
C ASN A 296 23.00 -6.13 17.36
N GLY A 297 23.10 -5.14 16.47
CA GLY A 297 24.25 -4.95 15.57
C GLY A 297 24.24 -5.84 14.32
N VAL A 298 23.17 -6.59 14.07
CA VAL A 298 22.99 -7.39 12.84
C VAL A 298 21.93 -6.72 11.97
N VAL A 299 22.32 -6.38 10.74
CA VAL A 299 21.39 -5.87 9.73
C VAL A 299 20.72 -7.04 9.03
N ARG A 300 19.39 -7.10 9.10
CA ARG A 300 18.58 -8.07 8.35
C ARG A 300 17.76 -7.36 7.29
N ASN A 301 17.96 -7.77 6.04
CA ASN A 301 17.16 -7.33 4.91
C ASN A 301 15.86 -8.14 4.84
N TYR A 302 14.74 -7.48 4.54
CA TYR A 302 13.44 -8.11 4.41
C TYR A 302 12.72 -7.61 3.17
N GLY A 303 11.81 -8.44 2.65
CA GLY A 303 10.91 -8.07 1.58
C GLY A 303 9.46 -8.25 1.96
N LEU A 304 8.60 -7.44 1.34
CA LEU A 304 7.18 -7.42 1.57
C LEU A 304 6.48 -8.25 0.50
N LEU A 305 6.09 -9.46 0.87
CA LEU A 305 5.54 -10.42 -0.07
C LEU A 305 4.11 -10.09 -0.47
N SER A 306 3.86 -10.11 -1.78
CA SER A 306 2.52 -10.09 -2.34
C SER A 306 2.15 -11.51 -2.77
N LYS A 307 2.84 -12.04 -3.78
CA LYS A 307 2.44 -13.28 -4.46
C LYS A 307 3.60 -14.24 -4.50
N LEU A 308 3.29 -15.54 -4.43
CA LEU A 308 4.23 -16.63 -4.68
C LEU A 308 3.68 -17.57 -5.73
N GLU A 309 4.58 -18.08 -6.57
CA GLU A 309 4.32 -19.16 -7.52
C GLU A 309 5.51 -20.12 -7.47
N LYS A 310 5.24 -21.42 -7.32
CA LYS A 310 6.31 -22.42 -7.42
C LYS A 310 6.63 -22.59 -8.89
N LEU A 311 7.91 -22.57 -9.18
CA LEU A 311 8.43 -22.94 -10.48
C LEU A 311 9.12 -24.29 -10.36
N GLU A 312 9.19 -25.02 -11.47
CA GLU A 312 10.23 -26.02 -11.61
C GLU A 312 11.56 -25.27 -11.78
N PRO A 313 12.66 -25.71 -11.13
CA PRO A 313 13.97 -25.10 -11.27
C PRO A 313 14.37 -25.06 -12.74
N THR A 314 14.21 -23.89 -13.36
CA THR A 314 14.56 -23.69 -14.76
C THR A 314 16.05 -23.53 -14.87
N ILE A 315 16.77 -24.65 -14.91
CA ILE A 315 17.63 -24.81 -16.07
C ILE A 315 16.64 -24.97 -17.23
N THR A 316 16.42 -23.89 -18.01
CA THR A 316 15.41 -23.91 -19.08
C THR A 316 15.63 -25.09 -20.04
N LYS A 317 16.91 -25.48 -20.25
CA LYS A 317 17.31 -26.74 -20.89
C LYS A 317 18.75 -27.13 -20.49
N LYS A 318 18.93 -28.28 -19.80
CA LYS A 318 20.27 -28.85 -19.60
C LYS A 318 20.70 -29.49 -20.93
N LEU A 319 21.81 -29.03 -21.50
CA LEU A 319 22.32 -29.59 -22.75
C LEU A 319 23.25 -30.75 -22.41
N GLU A 320 22.93 -31.92 -22.95
CA GLU A 320 23.90 -33.01 -23.06
C GLU A 320 24.81 -32.69 -24.23
N LEU A 321 26.11 -32.55 -23.94
CA LEU A 321 27.08 -32.17 -24.94
C LEU A 321 27.53 -33.42 -25.72
N GLU A 322 27.24 -33.43 -27.02
CA GLU A 322 27.79 -34.44 -27.93
C GLU A 322 29.24 -34.10 -28.34
N ASN A 323 29.63 -32.82 -28.23
CA ASN A 323 30.89 -32.26 -28.74
C ASN A 323 31.76 -31.62 -27.64
N ASP A 324 31.86 -32.25 -26.46
CA ASP A 324 32.57 -31.74 -25.27
C ASP A 324 33.92 -31.09 -25.57
N LYS A 325 34.75 -31.73 -26.40
CA LYS A 325 36.10 -31.25 -26.73
C LYS A 325 36.10 -29.94 -27.51
N GLU A 326 35.17 -29.78 -28.44
CA GLU A 326 35.06 -28.55 -29.24
C GLU A 326 34.54 -27.38 -28.39
N VAL A 327 33.59 -27.66 -27.49
CA VAL A 327 33.11 -26.66 -26.53
C VAL A 327 34.23 -26.26 -25.57
N ALA A 328 34.96 -27.21 -25.00
CA ALA A 328 36.11 -26.93 -24.13
C ALA A 328 37.16 -26.04 -24.81
N GLN A 329 37.50 -26.38 -26.06
CA GLN A 329 38.47 -25.60 -26.85
C GLN A 329 37.96 -24.18 -27.16
N PHE A 330 36.66 -24.02 -27.44
CA PHE A 330 36.07 -22.69 -27.62
C PHE A 330 36.15 -21.84 -26.35
N LEU A 331 35.92 -22.44 -25.18
CA LEU A 331 35.89 -21.76 -23.88
C LEU A 331 37.29 -21.45 -23.33
N GLN A 332 38.33 -22.18 -23.77
CA GLN A 332 39.70 -22.03 -23.27
C GLN A 332 40.27 -20.62 -23.49
N ASP A 333 39.92 -19.99 -24.61
CA ASP A 333 40.42 -18.66 -25.01
C ASP A 333 39.51 -17.50 -24.54
N ILE A 334 38.60 -17.76 -23.59
CA ILE A 334 37.69 -16.73 -23.09
C ILE A 334 38.33 -15.96 -21.92
N PRO A 335 38.44 -14.62 -22.02
CA PRO A 335 38.95 -13.79 -20.94
C PRO A 335 37.84 -13.52 -19.90
N TRP A 336 37.55 -14.52 -19.06
CA TRP A 336 36.55 -14.42 -18.00
C TRP A 336 36.77 -13.18 -17.11
N GLN A 337 35.69 -12.45 -16.86
CA GLN A 337 35.66 -11.30 -15.96
C GLN A 337 35.03 -11.71 -14.63
N PRO A 338 35.26 -10.98 -13.53
CA PRO A 338 34.50 -11.18 -12.30
C PRO A 338 33.00 -11.17 -12.60
N ALA A 339 32.29 -12.20 -12.14
CA ALA A 339 30.87 -12.33 -12.43
C ALA A 339 30.08 -11.26 -11.69
N ASN A 340 29.23 -10.54 -12.42
CA ASN A 340 28.14 -9.80 -11.83
C ASN A 340 26.97 -10.76 -11.64
N TYR A 341 26.17 -10.46 -10.63
CA TYR A 341 25.00 -11.26 -10.33
C TYR A 341 23.91 -11.01 -11.40
N MET A 342 23.56 -12.05 -12.17
CA MET A 342 22.52 -12.01 -13.21
C MET A 342 21.14 -12.34 -12.61
N LYS A 343 20.24 -11.37 -12.64
CA LYS A 343 18.92 -11.40 -11.95
C LYS A 343 17.85 -12.30 -12.59
N ARG A 344 18.22 -13.15 -13.55
CA ARG A 344 17.28 -14.05 -14.24
C ARG A 344 17.90 -15.41 -14.47
N PRO A 345 17.12 -16.50 -14.46
CA PRO A 345 17.65 -17.84 -14.74
C PRO A 345 18.31 -17.93 -16.12
N PRO A 346 19.29 -18.83 -16.30
CA PRO A 346 19.89 -19.10 -17.59
C PRO A 346 18.93 -19.85 -18.54
N GLU A 347 19.03 -19.51 -19.81
CA GLU A 347 18.31 -20.20 -20.89
C GLU A 347 18.89 -21.59 -21.17
N TYR A 348 20.17 -21.80 -20.91
CA TYR A 348 20.80 -23.11 -21.04
C TYR A 348 21.88 -23.29 -19.98
N SER A 349 22.10 -24.54 -19.56
CA SER A 349 23.31 -24.91 -18.84
C SER A 349 23.91 -26.19 -19.41
N PHE A 350 25.22 -26.29 -19.30
CA PHE A 350 25.98 -27.46 -19.73
C PHE A 350 27.24 -27.62 -18.88
N GLU A 351 27.75 -28.84 -18.77
CA GLU A 351 28.97 -29.14 -18.03
C GLU A 351 30.12 -29.37 -19.01
N VAL A 352 31.23 -28.68 -18.82
CA VAL A 352 32.48 -28.90 -19.57
C VAL A 352 33.59 -29.08 -18.57
N GLU A 353 34.31 -30.21 -18.68
CA GLU A 353 35.43 -30.54 -17.79
C GLU A 353 35.06 -30.50 -16.30
N GLY A 354 33.83 -30.90 -15.97
CA GLY A 354 33.31 -30.90 -14.60
C GLY A 354 32.95 -29.50 -14.06
N VAL A 355 32.92 -28.48 -14.92
CA VAL A 355 32.49 -27.12 -14.55
C VAL A 355 31.19 -26.77 -15.28
N ARG A 356 30.19 -26.30 -14.52
CA ARG A 356 28.93 -25.83 -15.08
C ARG A 356 29.11 -24.46 -15.74
N ILE A 357 28.65 -24.35 -16.97
CA ILE A 357 28.54 -23.11 -17.73
C ILE A 357 27.06 -22.78 -17.91
N GLU A 358 26.70 -21.55 -17.59
CA GLU A 358 25.35 -21.01 -17.72
C GLU A 358 25.33 -20.00 -18.86
N MET A 359 24.25 -20.00 -19.64
CA MET A 359 24.14 -19.19 -20.84
C MET A 359 22.83 -18.41 -20.88
N TRP A 360 22.93 -17.12 -21.20
CA TRP A 360 21.78 -16.25 -21.44
C TRP A 360 21.79 -15.61 -22.81
N LYS A 361 20.61 -15.47 -23.42
CA LYS A 361 20.45 -14.74 -24.68
C LYS A 361 20.44 -13.24 -24.41
N GLY A 362 21.36 -12.51 -25.03
CA GLY A 362 21.45 -11.06 -24.99
C GLY A 362 20.74 -10.40 -26.18
N TYR A 363 20.71 -9.07 -26.19
CA TYR A 363 20.17 -8.30 -27.31
C TYR A 363 21.04 -8.45 -28.57
N GLY A 364 20.42 -8.37 -29.75
CA GLY A 364 21.11 -8.42 -31.04
C GLY A 364 21.83 -9.75 -31.33
N GLY A 365 21.36 -10.86 -30.76
CA GLY A 365 21.94 -12.19 -30.96
C GLY A 365 23.23 -12.44 -30.18
N SER A 366 23.58 -11.55 -29.24
CA SER A 366 24.67 -11.81 -28.29
C SER A 366 24.28 -12.87 -27.26
N ILE A 367 25.27 -13.45 -26.57
CA ILE A 367 25.03 -14.33 -25.42
C ILE A 367 25.93 -13.93 -24.25
N TYR A 368 25.42 -14.07 -23.04
CA TYR A 368 26.22 -13.98 -21.83
C TYR A 368 26.52 -15.40 -21.36
N LEU A 369 27.75 -15.65 -20.93
CA LEU A 369 28.11 -16.90 -20.29
C LEU A 369 28.61 -16.61 -18.88
N GLN A 370 28.28 -17.50 -17.96
CA GLN A 370 28.84 -17.51 -16.61
C GLN A 370 29.40 -18.90 -16.32
N LYS A 371 30.66 -18.92 -15.89
CA LYS A 371 31.32 -20.11 -15.38
C LYS A 371 31.12 -20.16 -13.87
N ALA A 372 30.43 -21.18 -13.39
CA ALA A 372 30.14 -21.35 -11.97
C ALA A 372 31.42 -21.23 -11.13
N GLY A 373 31.40 -20.35 -10.12
CA GLY A 373 32.52 -20.10 -9.20
C GLY A 373 33.75 -19.38 -9.79
N SER A 374 33.71 -18.89 -11.05
CA SER A 374 34.89 -18.28 -11.68
C SER A 374 34.64 -16.90 -12.29
N GLY A 375 33.65 -16.73 -13.17
CA GLY A 375 33.51 -15.46 -13.89
C GLY A 375 32.47 -15.46 -15.01
N GLU A 376 32.23 -14.29 -15.59
CA GLU A 376 31.29 -14.05 -16.71
C GLU A 376 31.99 -13.52 -17.97
N ILE A 377 31.31 -13.64 -19.12
CA ILE A 377 31.72 -13.02 -20.38
C ILE A 377 30.48 -12.66 -21.21
N HIS A 378 30.54 -11.55 -21.92
CA HIS A 378 29.60 -11.22 -22.99
C HIS A 378 30.20 -11.57 -24.35
N LEU A 379 29.55 -12.48 -25.08
CA LEU A 379 29.93 -12.86 -26.44
C LEU A 379 29.12 -12.06 -27.47
N SER A 380 29.83 -11.41 -28.38
CA SER A 380 29.23 -10.74 -29.54
C SER A 380 28.49 -11.73 -30.45
N ALA A 381 27.55 -11.25 -31.26
CA ALA A 381 26.68 -12.08 -32.10
C ALA A 381 27.43 -13.13 -32.95
N ASN A 382 28.59 -12.78 -33.50
CA ASN A 382 29.39 -13.71 -34.31
C ASN A 382 29.96 -14.86 -33.48
N ARG A 383 30.50 -14.56 -32.29
CA ARG A 383 31.00 -15.61 -31.38
C ARG A 383 29.85 -16.41 -30.77
N ALA A 384 28.74 -15.74 -30.49
CA ALA A 384 27.52 -16.36 -29.99
C ALA A 384 27.00 -17.44 -30.96
N LYS A 385 26.91 -17.10 -32.25
CA LYS A 385 26.47 -18.03 -33.30
C LYS A 385 27.39 -19.24 -33.44
N ALA A 386 28.70 -19.04 -33.32
CA ALA A 386 29.66 -20.14 -33.33
C ALA A 386 29.43 -21.10 -32.15
N LEU A 387 29.24 -20.56 -30.94
CA LEU A 387 28.97 -21.39 -29.76
C LEU A 387 27.62 -22.12 -29.87
N ILE A 388 26.55 -21.44 -30.27
CA ILE A 388 25.21 -22.03 -30.48
C ILE A 388 25.28 -23.21 -31.46
N ALA A 389 26.05 -23.07 -32.54
CA ALA A 389 26.24 -24.13 -33.52
C ALA A 389 26.98 -25.35 -32.93
N ILE A 390 28.06 -25.14 -32.17
CA ILE A 390 28.81 -26.22 -31.51
C ILE A 390 27.93 -26.94 -30.47
N LEU A 391 27.10 -26.18 -29.75
CA LEU A 391 26.16 -26.69 -28.75
C LEU A 391 24.93 -27.39 -29.34
N GLY A 392 24.75 -27.37 -30.67
CA GLY A 392 23.60 -28.03 -31.33
C GLY A 392 22.25 -27.43 -30.97
N ILE A 393 22.20 -26.15 -30.58
CA ILE A 393 20.94 -25.49 -30.19
C ILE A 393 20.21 -25.04 -31.46
N GLU A 394 19.01 -25.57 -31.70
CA GLU A 394 18.16 -25.11 -32.80
C GLU A 394 17.67 -23.67 -32.55
N GLU A 395 17.95 -22.76 -33.49
CA GLU A 395 17.45 -21.39 -33.46
C GLU A 395 15.94 -21.38 -33.73
N SER A 396 15.15 -21.04 -32.70
CA SER A 396 13.69 -20.89 -32.73
C SER A 396 13.22 -19.56 -33.32
#